data_AF-A0A6C0F1L7-F1
#
_entry.id   AF-A0A6C0F1L7-F1
#
_cell.length_a   1.000
_cell.length_b   1.000
_cell.length_c   1.000
_cell.angle_alpha   90.00
_cell.angle_beta   90.00
_cell.angle_gamma   90.00
#
_symmetry.space_group_name_H-M   'P 1'
#
loop_
_entity.id
_entity.type
_entity.pdbx_description
1 polymer ?
#
loop_
_entity_poly.entity_id
_entity_poly.type
_entity_poly.pdbx_seq_one_letter_code
_entity_poly.pdbx_strand_id
1 'polypeptide(L)'
;MTETPGRLWMRDRAFERTVRLYGKQDQRTDAWHAQRGTMITASEVSKVWQTPASRLELLEKKLEPPAKSDSNPFNAIPALIWGTRFEPVAKKIYEDSTGCDIIDVGCCQHPVHKFLGASPDGLIVPRYADADPMRYGRLVEFKCPMSRARKDEIPSYYVHQMQMQMECTGIDECEYVEFRFKQVNFTEWDGSPKPKGVFAVDPVGKVDYKSDDAELHQWQSGLTEDHQYVYWVLTDMKKDFVPKDPNWLSDHLPDLRSFWDDVERHRREGTKPEPLPSRTLSIDI
;
A
#
# COMPACT_ATOMS: atom_id res chain seq x y z
N MET A 1 -16.44 -15.22 25.47
CA MET A 1 -15.03 -15.15 25.91
C MET A 1 -14.29 -16.49 25.73
N THR A 2 -14.58 -17.27 24.68
CA THR A 2 -13.97 -18.60 24.44
C THR A 2 -13.36 -18.75 23.04
N GLU A 3 -13.40 -17.71 22.20
CA GLU A 3 -12.92 -17.76 20.80
C GLU A 3 -11.44 -17.34 20.63
N THR A 4 -10.86 -16.70 21.65
CA THR A 4 -9.55 -16.03 21.55
C THR A 4 -8.38 -17.00 21.26
N PRO A 5 -8.26 -18.18 21.90
CA PRO A 5 -7.11 -19.06 21.67
C PRO A 5 -7.10 -19.70 20.27
N GLY A 6 -8.26 -20.14 19.77
CA GLY A 6 -8.37 -20.75 18.44
C GLY A 6 -8.11 -19.75 17.32
N ARG A 7 -8.57 -18.51 17.50
CA ARG A 7 -8.32 -17.39 16.59
C ARG A 7 -6.84 -17.07 16.46
N LEU A 8 -6.14 -16.91 17.58
CA LEU A 8 -4.70 -16.62 17.60
C LEU A 8 -3.89 -17.73 16.92
N TRP A 9 -4.26 -18.99 17.14
CA TRP A 9 -3.60 -20.13 16.51
C TRP A 9 -3.81 -20.20 14.99
N MET A 10 -5.01 -19.87 14.50
CA MET A 10 -5.25 -19.79 13.05
C MET A 10 -4.44 -18.64 12.43
N ARG A 11 -4.39 -17.49 13.11
CA ARG A 11 -3.60 -16.33 12.66
C ARG A 11 -2.10 -16.64 12.63
N ASP A 12 -1.57 -17.31 13.65
CA ASP A 12 -0.19 -17.77 13.71
C ASP A 12 0.19 -18.65 12.50
N ARG A 13 -0.65 -19.62 12.15
CA ARG A 13 -0.45 -20.45 10.94
C ARG A 13 -0.47 -19.64 9.65
N ALA A 14 -1.38 -18.67 9.54
CA ALA A 14 -1.48 -17.81 8.37
C ALA A 14 -0.26 -16.88 8.26
N PHE A 15 0.21 -16.34 9.39
CA PHE A 15 1.43 -15.55 9.51
C PHE A 15 2.65 -16.36 9.05
N GLU A 16 2.90 -17.53 9.64
CA GLU A 16 4.04 -18.39 9.30
C GLU A 16 4.03 -18.80 7.82
N ARG A 17 2.85 -19.13 7.27
CA ARG A 17 2.67 -19.39 5.84
C ARG A 17 3.09 -18.17 5.01
N THR A 18 2.64 -16.98 5.39
CA THR A 18 2.85 -15.75 4.63
C THR A 18 4.32 -15.35 4.65
N VAL A 19 4.97 -15.36 5.83
CA VAL A 19 6.41 -15.11 5.97
C VAL A 19 7.22 -16.12 5.16
N ARG A 20 6.92 -17.41 5.26
CA ARG A 20 7.63 -18.47 4.53
C ARG A 20 7.56 -18.30 3.01
N LEU A 21 6.40 -17.90 2.48
CA LEU A 21 6.18 -17.79 1.03
C LEU A 21 6.59 -16.43 0.47
N TYR A 22 6.49 -15.36 1.26
CA TYR A 22 6.56 -13.98 0.74
C TYR A 22 7.50 -13.04 1.52
N GLY A 23 8.04 -13.44 2.68
CA GLY A 23 8.82 -12.56 3.58
C GLY A 23 10.26 -12.22 3.14
N LYS A 24 10.63 -12.51 1.89
CA LYS A 24 11.95 -12.19 1.31
C LYS A 24 11.88 -11.68 -0.14
N GLN A 25 10.69 -11.35 -0.62
CA GLN A 25 10.56 -10.81 -1.97
C GLN A 25 10.61 -9.29 -1.90
N ASP A 26 11.63 -8.72 -2.55
CA ASP A 26 11.74 -7.27 -2.71
C ASP A 26 10.51 -6.76 -3.48
N GLN A 27 9.67 -6.00 -2.78
CA GLN A 27 8.62 -5.22 -3.42
C GLN A 27 9.26 -4.27 -4.44
N ARG A 28 8.52 -3.95 -5.51
CA ARG A 28 8.94 -2.97 -6.54
C ARG A 28 10.09 -3.45 -7.45
N THR A 29 10.37 -4.75 -7.50
CA THR A 29 11.23 -5.37 -8.52
C THR A 29 10.47 -5.63 -9.84
N ASP A 30 11.18 -5.80 -10.95
CA ASP A 30 10.56 -6.19 -12.23
C ASP A 30 9.76 -7.50 -12.13
N ALA A 31 10.28 -8.48 -11.38
CA ALA A 31 9.58 -9.73 -11.10
C ALA A 31 8.27 -9.49 -10.33
N TRP A 32 8.29 -8.58 -9.36
CA TRP A 32 7.10 -8.15 -8.63
C TRP A 32 6.08 -7.45 -9.53
N HIS A 33 6.53 -6.54 -10.42
CA HIS A 33 5.67 -5.87 -11.40
C HIS A 33 5.05 -6.85 -12.40
N ALA A 34 5.85 -7.79 -12.92
CA ALA A 34 5.40 -8.83 -13.84
C ALA A 34 4.34 -9.74 -13.19
N GLN A 35 4.57 -10.18 -11.94
CA GLN A 35 3.59 -10.98 -11.20
C GLN A 35 2.27 -10.21 -11.01
N ARG A 36 2.33 -8.92 -10.67
CA ARG A 36 1.11 -8.10 -10.52
C ARG A 36 0.34 -7.89 -11.83
N GLY A 37 1.00 -8.02 -12.97
CA GLY A 37 0.36 -8.04 -14.29
C GLY A 37 -0.56 -9.24 -14.49
N THR A 38 -0.34 -10.36 -13.80
CA THR A 38 -1.10 -11.60 -13.99
C THR A 38 -2.27 -11.76 -13.01
N MET A 39 -2.63 -10.71 -12.27
CA MET A 39 -3.69 -10.74 -11.26
C MET A 39 -4.33 -9.36 -11.06
N ILE A 40 -5.52 -9.32 -10.46
CA ILE A 40 -6.12 -8.14 -9.85
C ILE A 40 -5.48 -7.97 -8.47
N THR A 41 -4.85 -6.82 -8.22
CA THR A 41 -4.19 -6.56 -6.94
C THR A 41 -5.12 -5.87 -5.95
N ALA A 42 -4.87 -6.03 -4.65
CA ALA A 42 -5.69 -5.44 -3.57
C ALA A 42 -6.01 -3.95 -3.76
N SER A 43 -5.05 -3.13 -4.21
CA SER A 43 -5.29 -1.69 -4.44
C SER A 43 -6.10 -1.39 -5.70
N GLU A 44 -6.40 -2.40 -6.52
CA GLU A 44 -7.16 -2.28 -7.77
C GLU A 44 -8.59 -2.83 -7.67
N VAL A 45 -8.88 -3.66 -6.66
CA VAL A 45 -10.16 -4.41 -6.58
C VAL A 45 -11.37 -3.48 -6.65
N SER A 46 -11.35 -2.34 -5.95
CA SER A 46 -12.48 -1.41 -5.98
C SER A 46 -12.75 -0.83 -7.36
N LYS A 47 -11.73 -0.70 -8.22
CA LYS A 47 -11.91 -0.16 -9.58
C LYS A 47 -12.81 -1.04 -10.45
N VAL A 48 -12.91 -2.33 -10.13
CA VAL A 48 -13.72 -3.32 -10.85
C VAL A 48 -15.21 -2.98 -10.80
N TRP A 49 -15.68 -2.37 -9.70
CA TRP A 49 -17.10 -2.04 -9.48
C TRP A 49 -17.36 -0.55 -9.17
N GLN A 50 -16.34 0.27 -8.93
CA GLN A 50 -16.53 1.67 -8.54
C GLN A 50 -17.26 2.49 -9.62
N THR A 51 -16.80 2.42 -10.87
CA THR A 51 -17.44 3.06 -12.03
C THR A 51 -17.11 2.29 -13.31
N PRO A 52 -17.92 2.44 -14.39
CA PRO A 52 -17.56 1.92 -15.70
C PRO A 52 -16.21 2.46 -16.21
N ALA A 53 -15.89 3.72 -15.91
CA ALA A 53 -14.63 4.35 -16.32
C ALA A 53 -13.42 3.74 -15.60
N SER A 54 -13.48 3.57 -14.27
CA SER A 54 -12.40 2.93 -13.51
C SER A 54 -12.20 1.46 -13.89
N ARG A 55 -13.30 0.77 -14.24
CA ARG A 55 -13.25 -0.61 -14.72
C ARG A 55 -12.57 -0.69 -16.08
N LEU A 56 -12.92 0.20 -17.02
CA LEU A 56 -12.28 0.28 -18.33
C LEU A 56 -10.79 0.63 -18.20
N GLU A 57 -10.43 1.63 -17.40
CA GLU A 57 -9.05 2.03 -17.13
C GLU A 57 -8.23 0.85 -16.57
N LEU A 58 -8.80 0.09 -15.63
CA LEU A 58 -8.13 -1.09 -15.08
C LEU A 58 -7.98 -2.19 -16.15
N LEU A 59 -9.00 -2.41 -16.98
CA LEU A 59 -8.95 -3.39 -18.06
C LEU A 59 -7.85 -3.06 -19.05
N GLU A 60 -7.80 -1.82 -19.54
CA GLU A 60 -6.74 -1.33 -20.43
C GLU A 60 -5.36 -1.51 -19.80
N LYS A 61 -5.19 -1.08 -18.54
CA LYS A 61 -3.95 -1.25 -17.78
C LYS A 61 -3.50 -2.72 -17.69
N LYS A 62 -4.43 -3.68 -17.57
CA LYS A 62 -4.11 -5.11 -17.51
C LYS A 62 -3.78 -5.71 -18.88
N LEU A 63 -4.12 -5.04 -19.97
CA LEU A 63 -3.75 -5.46 -21.33
C LEU A 63 -2.41 -4.88 -21.79
N GLU A 64 -1.96 -3.79 -21.16
CA GLU A 64 -0.63 -3.24 -21.41
C GLU A 64 0.48 -4.17 -20.91
N PRO A 65 1.60 -4.29 -21.65
CA PRO A 65 2.77 -4.98 -21.15
C PRO A 65 3.26 -4.29 -19.86
N PRO A 66 3.86 -5.03 -18.90
CA PRO A 66 4.44 -4.43 -17.71
C PRO A 66 5.37 -3.29 -18.11
N ALA A 67 5.15 -2.09 -17.57
CA ALA A 67 6.04 -0.98 -17.79
C ALA A 67 7.46 -1.42 -17.38
N LYS A 68 8.44 -1.26 -18.29
CA LYS A 68 9.84 -1.45 -17.94
C LYS A 68 10.21 -0.44 -16.84
N SER A 69 11.07 -0.83 -15.90
CA SER A 69 11.58 0.01 -14.80
C SER A 69 12.19 1.34 -15.25
N ASP A 70 12.47 1.52 -16.54
CA ASP A 70 13.04 2.72 -17.16
C ASP A 70 12.04 3.89 -17.30
N SER A 71 10.88 3.84 -16.63
CA SER A 71 9.99 4.99 -16.58
C SER A 71 10.69 6.13 -15.85
N ASN A 72 11.00 7.20 -16.59
CA ASN A 72 11.62 8.39 -16.06
C ASN A 72 10.93 8.83 -14.73
N PRO A 73 11.63 8.89 -13.58
CA PRO A 73 11.03 9.21 -12.29
C PRO A 73 10.29 10.56 -12.29
N PHE A 74 10.60 11.46 -13.23
CA PHE A 74 9.90 12.73 -13.46
C PHE A 74 8.47 12.58 -14.00
N ASN A 75 8.08 11.44 -14.57
CA ASN A 75 6.74 11.19 -15.09
C ASN A 75 5.81 10.50 -14.06
N ALA A 76 6.33 10.14 -12.88
CA ALA A 76 5.51 9.52 -11.85
C ALA A 76 4.61 10.56 -11.16
N ILE A 77 3.37 10.17 -10.86
CA ILE A 77 2.37 11.04 -10.22
C ILE A 77 2.95 11.52 -8.87
N PRO A 78 2.99 12.84 -8.59
CA PRO A 78 3.60 13.37 -7.36
C PRO A 78 3.09 12.73 -6.07
N ALA A 79 1.80 12.37 -6.02
CA ALA A 79 1.21 11.68 -4.87
C ALA A 79 1.74 10.26 -4.67
N LEU A 80 2.09 9.54 -5.74
CA LEU A 80 2.71 8.20 -5.65
C LEU A 80 4.15 8.32 -5.15
N ILE A 81 4.92 9.26 -5.70
CA ILE A 81 6.28 9.55 -5.24
C ILE A 81 6.25 9.91 -3.74
N TRP A 82 5.35 10.81 -3.34
CA TRP A 82 5.17 11.19 -1.95
C TRP A 82 4.90 9.99 -1.05
N GLY A 83 3.91 9.15 -1.41
CA GLY A 83 3.59 7.95 -0.65
C GLY A 83 4.81 7.04 -0.47
N THR A 84 5.50 6.72 -1.57
CA THR A 84 6.69 5.86 -1.56
C THR A 84 7.82 6.41 -0.68
N ARG A 85 8.07 7.72 -0.74
CA ARG A 85 9.13 8.35 0.08
C ARG A 85 8.79 8.39 1.57
N PHE A 86 7.51 8.51 1.91
CA PHE A 86 7.10 8.57 3.31
C PHE A 86 6.79 7.22 3.94
N GLU A 87 6.73 6.14 3.16
CA GLU A 87 6.45 4.79 3.68
C GLU A 87 7.51 4.31 4.69
N PRO A 88 8.84 4.40 4.45
CA PRO A 88 9.84 4.02 5.46
C PRO A 88 9.75 4.87 6.73
N VAL A 89 9.42 6.15 6.59
CA VAL A 89 9.23 7.08 7.71
C VAL A 89 7.99 6.69 8.53
N ALA A 90 6.86 6.41 7.87
CA ALA A 90 5.62 5.97 8.49
C ALA A 90 5.81 4.64 9.24
N LYS A 91 6.49 3.68 8.61
CA LYS A 91 6.85 2.39 9.19
C LYS A 91 7.65 2.58 10.48
N LYS A 92 8.72 3.36 10.45
CA LYS A 92 9.55 3.65 11.63
C LYS A 92 8.74 4.31 12.76
N ILE A 93 7.94 5.33 12.46
CA ILE A 93 7.09 5.99 13.46
C ILE A 93 6.08 5.00 14.06
N TYR A 94 5.52 4.11 13.25
CA TYR A 94 4.64 3.05 13.75
C TYR A 94 5.38 2.12 14.72
N GLU A 95 6.53 1.58 14.31
CA GLU A 95 7.34 0.65 15.10
C GLU A 95 7.75 1.27 16.44
N ASP A 96 8.27 2.50 16.42
CA ASP A 96 8.68 3.22 17.62
C ASP A 96 7.48 3.52 18.55
N SER A 97 6.33 3.89 17.99
CA SER A 97 5.13 4.24 18.78
C SER A 97 4.36 3.04 19.34
N THR A 98 4.62 1.83 18.84
CA THR A 98 3.89 0.61 19.21
C THR A 98 4.75 -0.45 19.88
N GLY A 99 6.08 -0.31 19.85
CA GLY A 99 6.99 -1.36 20.31
C GLY A 99 6.86 -2.65 19.51
N CYS A 100 6.47 -2.53 18.23
CA CYS A 100 6.34 -3.65 17.30
C CYS A 100 7.35 -3.48 16.15
N ASP A 101 7.76 -4.59 15.56
CA ASP A 101 8.47 -4.64 14.29
C ASP A 101 7.49 -4.98 13.15
N ILE A 102 7.80 -4.49 11.96
CA ILE A 102 7.03 -4.81 10.75
C ILE A 102 7.88 -5.64 9.78
N ILE A 103 7.44 -6.87 9.55
CA ILE A 103 8.03 -7.75 8.55
C ILE A 103 7.43 -7.43 7.18
N ASP A 104 8.30 -7.04 6.23
CA ASP A 104 7.90 -6.80 4.85
C ASP A 104 7.53 -8.12 4.15
N VAL A 105 6.49 -8.05 3.32
CA VAL A 105 6.01 -9.19 2.53
C VAL A 105 5.85 -8.81 1.06
N GLY A 106 6.16 -9.75 0.17
CA GLY A 106 5.98 -9.57 -1.26
C GLY A 106 4.52 -9.61 -1.74
N CYS A 107 4.34 -9.89 -3.04
CA CYS A 107 3.02 -10.04 -3.64
C CYS A 107 2.41 -11.40 -3.28
N CYS A 108 1.55 -11.40 -2.25
CA CYS A 108 0.79 -12.54 -1.77
C CYS A 108 -0.32 -12.90 -2.77
N GLN A 109 -0.14 -13.99 -3.52
CA GLN A 109 -1.19 -14.51 -4.40
C GLN A 109 -2.22 -15.31 -3.60
N HIS A 110 -3.50 -15.15 -3.93
CA HIS A 110 -4.56 -15.89 -3.28
C HIS A 110 -4.37 -17.42 -3.46
N PRO A 111 -4.60 -18.24 -2.41
CA PRO A 111 -4.30 -19.68 -2.43
C PRO A 111 -5.13 -20.45 -3.46
N VAL A 112 -6.40 -20.07 -3.66
CA VAL A 112 -7.35 -20.71 -4.61
C VAL A 112 -7.45 -19.92 -5.93
N HIS A 113 -7.93 -18.69 -5.88
CA HIS A 113 -8.13 -17.82 -7.04
C HIS A 113 -6.84 -17.12 -7.50
N LYS A 114 -6.03 -17.78 -8.35
CA LYS A 114 -4.70 -17.29 -8.78
C LYS A 114 -4.68 -15.93 -9.49
N PHE A 115 -5.82 -15.48 -9.99
CA PHE A 115 -5.99 -14.15 -10.59
C PHE A 115 -6.17 -13.03 -9.56
N LEU A 116 -6.10 -13.34 -8.26
CA LEU A 116 -6.17 -12.38 -7.16
C LEU A 116 -4.84 -12.34 -6.40
N GLY A 117 -4.41 -11.15 -6.00
CA GLY A 117 -3.25 -10.99 -5.14
C GLY A 117 -3.24 -9.69 -4.36
N ALA A 118 -2.32 -9.60 -3.41
CA ALA A 118 -2.19 -8.47 -2.52
C ALA A 118 -0.73 -8.22 -2.16
N SER A 119 -0.39 -6.97 -1.84
CA SER A 119 0.90 -6.60 -1.27
C SER A 119 0.59 -5.78 -0.02
N PRO A 120 0.42 -6.42 1.14
CA PRO A 120 0.33 -5.71 2.41
C PRO A 120 1.61 -4.93 2.69
N ASP A 121 1.51 -3.84 3.45
CA ASP A 121 2.69 -3.05 3.85
C ASP A 121 3.52 -3.78 4.92
N GLY A 122 2.92 -4.72 5.65
CA GLY A 122 3.68 -5.72 6.40
C GLY A 122 2.87 -6.51 7.41
N LEU A 123 3.60 -7.34 8.17
CA LEU A 123 3.08 -8.13 9.27
C LEU A 123 3.64 -7.62 10.60
N ILE A 124 2.76 -7.47 11.59
CA ILE A 124 3.10 -6.90 12.89
C ILE A 124 3.65 -8.00 13.82
N VAL A 125 4.83 -7.74 14.42
CA VAL A 125 5.45 -8.60 15.44
C VAL A 125 5.80 -7.77 16.67
N PRO A 126 5.18 -8.00 17.84
CA PRO A 126 5.57 -7.32 19.08
C PRO A 126 7.05 -7.56 19.40
N ARG A 127 7.82 -6.49 19.63
CA ARG A 127 9.28 -6.53 19.86
C ARG A 127 9.61 -6.89 21.31
N TYR A 128 8.78 -6.44 22.24
CA TYR A 128 9.00 -6.57 23.68
C TYR A 128 7.90 -7.40 24.34
N ALA A 129 8.21 -8.00 25.50
CA ALA A 129 7.26 -8.86 26.23
C ALA A 129 6.05 -8.09 26.80
N ASP A 130 6.17 -6.78 26.98
CA ASP A 130 5.12 -5.86 27.43
C ASP A 130 4.33 -5.21 26.28
N ALA A 131 4.76 -5.38 25.03
CA ALA A 131 3.98 -4.96 23.87
C ALA A 131 2.72 -5.84 23.71
N ASP A 132 1.65 -5.28 23.14
CA ASP A 132 0.36 -5.96 23.04
C ASP A 132 0.46 -7.27 22.23
N PRO A 133 0.37 -8.45 22.87
CA PRO A 133 0.54 -9.72 22.19
C PRO A 133 -0.61 -9.99 21.21
N MET A 134 -1.74 -9.30 21.34
CA MET A 134 -2.87 -9.44 20.41
C MET A 134 -2.57 -8.85 19.02
N ARG A 135 -1.50 -8.06 18.88
CA ARG A 135 -1.05 -7.53 17.58
C ARG A 135 -0.26 -8.54 16.73
N TYR A 136 0.31 -9.57 17.36
CA TYR A 136 1.15 -10.54 16.67
C TYR A 136 0.43 -11.18 15.48
N GLY A 137 1.00 -11.03 14.28
CA GLY A 137 0.49 -11.64 13.05
C GLY A 137 -0.64 -10.88 12.37
N ARG A 138 -1.01 -9.69 12.85
CA ARG A 138 -1.91 -8.79 12.12
C ARG A 138 -1.21 -8.22 10.88
N LEU A 139 -2.00 -7.88 9.88
CA LEU A 139 -1.55 -7.05 8.76
C LEU A 139 -1.50 -5.58 9.18
N VAL A 140 -0.71 -4.78 8.48
CA VAL A 140 -0.76 -3.32 8.53
C VAL A 140 -0.84 -2.72 7.13
N GLU A 141 -1.58 -1.62 7.01
CA GLU A 141 -1.68 -0.78 5.82
C GLU A 141 -1.41 0.69 6.18
N PHE A 142 -0.30 1.21 5.68
CA PHE A 142 0.15 2.58 5.82
C PHE A 142 -0.35 3.46 4.67
N LYS A 143 -0.88 4.63 5.01
CA LYS A 143 -1.25 5.66 4.02
C LYS A 143 -0.62 6.99 4.36
N CYS A 144 0.10 7.55 3.40
CA CYS A 144 0.69 8.89 3.49
C CYS A 144 0.04 9.79 2.42
N PRO A 145 -1.20 10.28 2.61
CA PRO A 145 -1.82 11.17 1.64
C PRO A 145 -1.00 12.46 1.45
N MET A 146 -0.85 12.91 0.21
CA MET A 146 -0.20 14.19 -0.07
C MET A 146 -1.12 15.39 0.28
N SER A 147 -2.42 15.30 -0.05
CA SER A 147 -3.35 16.42 0.08
C SER A 147 -4.76 16.03 0.57
N ARG A 148 -5.05 14.73 0.73
CA ARG A 148 -6.38 14.26 1.14
C ARG A 148 -6.68 14.70 2.57
N ALA A 149 -7.78 15.43 2.74
CA ALA A 149 -8.27 15.85 4.04
C ALA A 149 -8.59 14.65 4.96
N ARG A 150 -8.47 14.87 6.27
CA ARG A 150 -8.82 13.88 7.30
C ARG A 150 -10.31 13.55 7.23
N LYS A 151 -10.62 12.26 7.28
CA LYS A 151 -11.96 11.72 7.42
C LYS A 151 -12.01 10.79 8.62
N ASP A 152 -13.13 10.78 9.33
CA ASP A 152 -13.31 9.91 10.50
C ASP A 152 -13.47 8.45 10.10
N GLU A 153 -14.04 8.16 8.94
CA GLU A 153 -14.14 6.81 8.40
C GLU A 153 -12.92 6.44 7.53
N ILE A 154 -12.63 5.15 7.44
CA ILE A 154 -11.69 4.63 6.45
C ILE A 154 -12.38 4.70 5.07
N PRO A 155 -11.76 5.29 4.04
CA PRO A 155 -12.30 5.27 2.69
C PRO A 155 -12.61 3.83 2.24
N SER A 156 -13.81 3.60 1.68
CA SER A 156 -14.31 2.25 1.34
C SER A 156 -13.35 1.46 0.45
N TYR A 157 -12.70 2.11 -0.51
CA TYR A 157 -11.71 1.45 -1.38
C TYR A 157 -10.49 0.90 -0.61
N TYR A 158 -10.09 1.54 0.50
CA TYR A 158 -9.05 0.97 1.38
C TYR A 158 -9.58 -0.17 2.23
N VAL A 159 -10.86 -0.16 2.62
CA VAL A 159 -11.49 -1.32 3.27
C VAL A 159 -11.46 -2.52 2.31
N HIS A 160 -11.89 -2.36 1.06
CA HIS A 160 -11.80 -3.43 0.05
C HIS A 160 -10.35 -3.89 -0.21
N GLN A 161 -9.39 -2.96 -0.20
CA GLN A 161 -7.97 -3.30 -0.31
C GLN A 161 -7.53 -4.21 0.85
N MET A 162 -7.85 -3.85 2.09
CA MET A 162 -7.49 -4.64 3.27
C MET A 162 -8.22 -5.99 3.33
N GLN A 163 -9.48 -6.05 2.90
CA GLN A 163 -10.20 -7.32 2.78
C GLN A 163 -9.50 -8.26 1.78
N MET A 164 -9.09 -7.78 0.60
CA MET A 164 -8.32 -8.60 -0.35
C MET A 164 -6.98 -9.07 0.23
N GLN A 165 -6.29 -8.23 1.02
CA GLN A 165 -5.05 -8.64 1.72
C GLN A 165 -5.31 -9.78 2.71
N MET A 166 -6.39 -9.68 3.50
CA MET A 166 -6.81 -10.72 4.43
C MET A 166 -7.20 -12.03 3.71
N GLU A 167 -7.88 -11.96 2.55
CA GLU A 167 -8.18 -13.15 1.74
C GLU A 167 -6.92 -13.81 1.15
N CYS A 168 -5.94 -13.03 0.68
CA CYS A 168 -4.73 -13.59 0.08
C CYS A 168 -3.80 -14.27 1.10
N THR A 169 -3.72 -13.68 2.30
CA THR A 169 -2.83 -14.15 3.37
C THR A 169 -3.49 -15.20 4.26
N GLY A 170 -4.82 -15.12 4.44
CA GLY A 170 -5.57 -15.89 5.42
C GLY A 170 -5.53 -15.27 6.83
N ILE A 171 -4.97 -14.08 6.98
CA ILE A 171 -4.95 -13.32 8.22
C ILE A 171 -6.31 -12.63 8.40
N ASP A 172 -6.77 -12.55 9.63
CA ASP A 172 -8.15 -12.21 9.98
C ASP A 172 -8.35 -10.73 10.36
N GLU A 173 -7.28 -9.94 10.39
CA GLU A 173 -7.29 -8.56 10.87
C GLU A 173 -6.20 -7.71 10.18
N CYS A 174 -6.52 -6.46 9.86
CA CYS A 174 -5.58 -5.46 9.33
C CYS A 174 -5.68 -4.12 10.09
N GLU A 175 -4.54 -3.58 10.50
CA GLU A 175 -4.45 -2.24 11.08
C GLU A 175 -4.28 -1.18 9.99
N TYR A 176 -5.17 -0.19 9.97
CA TYR A 176 -5.09 0.95 9.08
C TYR A 176 -4.39 2.11 9.79
N VAL A 177 -3.30 2.62 9.23
CA VAL A 177 -2.62 3.78 9.80
C VAL A 177 -2.36 4.84 8.75
N GLU A 178 -2.92 6.01 8.95
CA GLU A 178 -2.79 7.14 8.04
C GLU A 178 -1.96 8.26 8.66
N PHE A 179 -0.83 8.59 8.04
CA PHE A 179 0.12 9.61 8.47
C PHE A 179 0.03 10.85 7.59
N ARG A 180 -0.16 12.02 8.21
CA ARG A 180 -0.21 13.30 7.49
C ARG A 180 1.07 14.07 7.74
N PHE A 181 1.98 13.98 6.79
CA PHE A 181 3.20 14.78 6.77
C PHE A 181 2.94 16.13 6.10
N LYS A 182 3.61 17.16 6.59
CA LYS A 182 3.69 18.47 5.94
C LYS A 182 5.15 18.75 5.64
N GLN A 183 5.46 19.00 4.37
CA GLN A 183 6.75 19.56 3.99
C GLN A 183 6.81 21.04 4.40
N VAL A 184 7.91 21.44 5.02
CA VAL A 184 8.14 22.77 5.56
C VAL A 184 9.53 23.27 5.16
N ASN A 185 9.80 24.57 5.32
CA ASN A 185 11.16 25.10 5.18
C ASN A 185 12.00 24.79 6.44
N PHE A 186 13.30 25.06 6.37
CA PHE A 186 14.23 24.78 7.46
C PHE A 186 13.87 25.52 8.77
N THR A 187 13.53 26.81 8.70
CA THR A 187 13.21 27.61 9.89
C THR A 187 11.97 27.08 10.61
N GLU A 188 10.91 26.74 9.85
CA GLU A 188 9.71 26.11 10.38
C GLU A 188 10.00 24.71 10.95
N TRP A 189 10.84 23.94 10.28
CA TRP A 189 11.27 22.63 10.75
C TRP A 189 12.03 22.72 12.07
N ASP A 190 13.06 23.55 12.14
CA ASP A 190 13.95 23.72 13.30
C ASP A 190 13.16 24.19 14.54
N GLY A 191 12.27 25.18 14.35
CA GLY A 191 11.41 25.69 15.42
C GLY A 191 10.20 24.80 15.78
N SER A 192 9.90 23.74 15.01
CA SER A 192 8.73 22.90 15.26
C SER A 192 8.92 21.97 16.47
N PRO A 193 7.94 21.94 17.41
CA PRO A 193 7.92 20.97 18.52
C PRO A 193 7.29 19.62 18.13
N LYS A 194 6.74 19.49 16.92
CA LYS A 194 6.10 18.25 16.45
C LYS A 194 7.17 17.22 16.06
N PRO A 195 6.82 15.92 16.03
CA PRO A 195 7.68 14.91 15.42
C PRO A 195 8.06 15.35 14.00
N LYS A 196 9.36 15.33 13.70
CA LYS A 196 9.91 15.91 12.48
C LYS A 196 11.14 15.14 12.05
N GLY A 197 11.49 15.26 10.78
CA GLY A 197 12.70 14.67 10.24
C GLY A 197 13.07 15.26 8.90
N VAL A 198 14.10 14.70 8.28
CA VAL A 198 14.60 15.12 6.98
C VAL A 198 15.08 13.91 6.21
N PHE A 199 14.87 13.94 4.91
CA PHE A 199 15.54 13.05 3.96
C PHE A 199 16.01 13.87 2.76
N ALA A 200 16.99 13.35 2.05
CA ALA A 200 17.58 13.94 0.86
C ALA A 200 17.15 13.12 -0.35
N VAL A 201 16.91 13.80 -1.46
CA VAL A 201 16.59 13.17 -2.75
C VAL A 201 17.63 13.60 -3.76
N ASP A 202 18.33 12.66 -4.37
CA ASP A 202 19.34 12.92 -5.40
C ASP A 202 18.69 13.21 -6.78
N PRO A 203 19.46 13.60 -7.82
CA PRO A 203 18.91 13.95 -9.13
C PRO A 203 18.31 12.75 -9.88
N VAL A 204 18.67 11.51 -9.51
CA VAL A 204 18.12 10.28 -10.09
C VAL A 204 16.91 9.74 -9.30
N GLY A 205 16.54 10.40 -8.21
CA GLY A 205 15.36 10.12 -7.39
C GLY A 205 15.59 9.13 -6.24
N LYS A 206 16.84 8.73 -5.98
CA LYS A 206 17.20 7.95 -4.79
C LYS A 206 16.96 8.79 -3.55
N VAL A 207 16.56 8.13 -2.47
CA VAL A 207 16.26 8.78 -1.19
C VAL A 207 17.20 8.29 -0.12
N ASP A 208 17.87 9.24 0.53
CA ASP A 208 18.72 9.00 1.69
C ASP A 208 18.01 9.57 2.92
N TYR A 209 17.67 8.71 3.87
CA TYR A 209 16.98 9.08 5.11
C TYR A 209 18.00 9.37 6.21
N LYS A 210 17.85 10.51 6.89
CA LYS A 210 18.66 10.81 8.07
C LYS A 210 18.25 9.91 9.23
N SER A 211 19.19 9.24 9.87
CA SER A 211 18.95 8.46 11.09
C SER A 211 18.71 9.39 12.30
N ASP A 212 18.04 8.90 13.34
CA ASP A 212 17.68 9.72 14.51
C ASP A 212 18.90 10.18 15.31
N ASP A 213 19.93 9.35 15.36
CA ASP A 213 21.18 9.52 16.10
C ASP A 213 22.21 10.40 15.39
N ALA A 214 22.07 10.62 14.09
CA ALA A 214 23.00 11.47 13.34
C ALA A 214 22.72 12.97 13.59
N GLU A 215 23.77 13.76 13.73
CA GLU A 215 23.65 15.23 13.69
C GLU A 215 23.37 15.71 12.26
N LEU A 216 22.50 16.72 12.10
CA LEU A 216 22.05 17.17 10.78
C LEU A 216 23.22 17.56 9.87
N HIS A 217 24.11 18.43 10.36
CA HIS A 217 25.26 18.93 9.58
C HIS A 217 26.23 17.80 9.21
N GLN A 218 26.45 16.84 10.12
CA GLN A 218 27.35 15.71 9.87
C GLN A 218 26.77 14.81 8.78
N TRP A 219 25.48 14.46 8.88
CA TRP A 219 24.78 13.68 7.88
C TRP A 219 24.79 14.38 6.50
N GLN A 220 24.47 15.68 6.46
CA GLN A 220 24.52 16.47 5.23
C GLN A 220 25.91 16.49 4.58
N SER A 221 26.98 16.61 5.38
CA SER A 221 28.36 16.60 4.87
C SER A 221 28.79 15.25 4.27
N GLY A 222 28.10 14.16 4.61
CA GLY A 222 28.34 12.83 4.06
C GLY A 222 27.66 12.57 2.71
N LEU A 223 26.77 13.46 2.26
CA LEU A 223 26.07 13.35 0.98
C LEU A 223 26.95 13.95 -0.14
N THR A 224 27.26 13.15 -1.17
CA THR A 224 28.29 13.48 -2.18
C THR A 224 27.77 14.19 -3.43
N GLU A 225 26.46 14.15 -3.68
CA GLU A 225 25.81 14.71 -4.88
C GLU A 225 24.96 15.95 -4.54
N ASP A 226 24.42 16.63 -5.57
CA ASP A 226 23.43 17.68 -5.36
C ASP A 226 22.10 17.05 -4.94
N HIS A 227 21.57 17.44 -3.77
CA HIS A 227 20.34 16.86 -3.23
C HIS A 227 19.27 17.92 -2.97
N GLN A 228 18.02 17.52 -3.16
CA GLN A 228 16.87 18.23 -2.62
C GLN A 228 16.56 17.71 -1.22
N TYR A 229 16.69 18.59 -0.21
CA TYR A 229 16.27 18.29 1.14
C TYR A 229 14.75 18.43 1.29
N VAL A 230 14.13 17.40 1.88
CA VAL A 230 12.73 17.42 2.28
C VAL A 230 12.65 17.43 3.80
N TYR A 231 12.47 18.62 4.36
CA TYR A 231 12.16 18.81 5.76
C TYR A 231 10.67 18.61 5.99
N TRP A 232 10.31 17.75 6.93
CA TRP A 232 8.92 17.39 7.16
C TRP A 232 8.58 17.40 8.65
N VAL A 233 7.30 17.64 8.94
CA VAL A 233 6.70 17.50 10.27
C VAL A 233 5.49 16.57 10.17
N LEU A 234 5.29 15.70 11.15
CA LEU A 234 4.07 14.91 11.30
C LEU A 234 2.99 15.80 11.92
N THR A 235 1.90 16.00 11.17
CA THR A 235 0.82 16.91 11.58
C THR A 235 -0.36 16.20 12.23
N ASP A 236 -0.64 14.97 11.81
CA ASP A 236 -1.73 14.14 12.30
C ASP A 236 -1.44 12.66 12.00
N MET A 237 -1.96 11.77 12.85
CA MET A 237 -1.88 10.32 12.68
C MET A 237 -3.23 9.71 13.08
N LYS A 238 -3.84 8.95 12.16
CA LYS A 238 -5.05 8.18 12.41
C LYS A 238 -4.69 6.71 12.49
N LYS A 239 -5.09 6.03 13.57
CA LYS A 239 -5.02 4.57 13.72
C LYS A 239 -6.45 4.04 13.74
N ASP A 240 -6.70 3.03 12.94
CA ASP A 240 -8.01 2.38 12.81
C ASP A 240 -7.79 0.89 12.52
N PHE A 241 -8.88 0.13 12.47
CA PHE A 241 -8.81 -1.32 12.48
C PHE A 241 -9.90 -1.94 11.62
N VAL A 242 -9.55 -2.93 10.79
CA VAL A 242 -10.50 -3.64 9.93
C VAL A 242 -10.44 -5.15 10.19
N PRO A 243 -11.51 -5.77 10.72
CA PRO A 243 -11.63 -7.21 10.81
C PRO A 243 -11.95 -7.81 9.44
N LYS A 244 -11.52 -9.05 9.20
CA LYS A 244 -11.91 -9.82 8.02
C LYS A 244 -13.42 -10.03 8.01
N ASP A 245 -14.04 -9.68 6.89
CA ASP A 245 -15.42 -10.04 6.61
C ASP A 245 -15.42 -11.41 5.90
N PRO A 246 -16.02 -12.45 6.50
CA PRO A 246 -16.02 -13.79 5.93
C PRO A 246 -16.82 -13.90 4.62
N ASN A 247 -17.74 -12.97 4.34
CA ASN A 247 -18.57 -12.98 3.13
C ASN A 247 -18.00 -12.08 2.03
N TRP A 248 -17.01 -11.24 2.34
CA TRP A 248 -16.49 -10.24 1.41
C TRP A 248 -16.07 -10.86 0.07
N LEU A 249 -15.30 -11.95 0.11
CA LEU A 249 -14.87 -12.61 -1.12
C LEU A 249 -16.05 -13.22 -1.87
N SER A 250 -16.97 -13.93 -1.22
CA SER A 250 -18.12 -14.54 -1.91
C SER A 250 -19.01 -13.50 -2.59
N ASP A 251 -19.17 -12.33 -1.97
CA ASP A 251 -20.01 -11.26 -2.49
C ASP A 251 -19.39 -10.59 -3.72
N HIS A 252 -18.06 -10.49 -3.79
CA HIS A 252 -17.35 -9.78 -4.86
C HIS A 252 -16.72 -10.71 -5.91
N LEU A 253 -16.58 -12.01 -5.63
CA LEU A 253 -15.92 -12.97 -6.50
C LEU A 253 -16.57 -13.07 -7.90
N PRO A 254 -17.92 -13.05 -8.07
CA PRO A 254 -18.53 -13.08 -9.39
C PRO A 254 -18.06 -11.92 -10.29
N ASP A 255 -18.02 -10.70 -9.75
CA ASP A 255 -17.59 -9.50 -10.50
C ASP A 255 -16.10 -9.49 -10.79
N LEU A 256 -15.28 -9.94 -9.83
CA LEU A 256 -13.83 -10.10 -9.99
C LEU A 256 -13.51 -11.15 -11.07
N ARG A 257 -14.21 -12.28 -11.06
CA ARG A 257 -14.03 -13.36 -12.05
C ARG A 257 -14.47 -12.90 -13.43
N SER A 258 -15.64 -12.29 -13.54
CA SER A 258 -16.16 -11.71 -14.79
C SER A 258 -15.18 -10.70 -15.39
N PHE A 259 -14.63 -9.79 -14.56
CA PHE A 259 -13.58 -8.86 -15.00
C PHE A 259 -12.33 -9.58 -15.51
N TRP A 260 -11.87 -10.59 -14.79
CA TRP A 260 -10.66 -11.31 -15.20
C TRP A 260 -10.88 -12.16 -16.45
N ASP A 261 -12.07 -12.72 -16.65
CA ASP A 261 -12.47 -13.40 -17.89
C ASP A 261 -12.40 -12.44 -19.09
N ASP A 262 -12.83 -11.18 -18.92
CA ASP A 262 -12.68 -10.16 -19.96
C ASP A 262 -11.21 -9.88 -20.29
N VAL A 263 -10.34 -9.74 -19.27
CA VAL A 263 -8.89 -9.58 -19.45
C VAL A 263 -8.30 -10.75 -20.24
N GLU A 264 -8.61 -11.99 -19.83
CA GLU A 264 -8.09 -13.21 -20.47
C GLU A 264 -8.59 -13.35 -21.91
N ARG A 265 -9.86 -13.01 -22.18
CA ARG A 265 -10.44 -12.99 -23.52
C ARG A 265 -9.68 -12.02 -24.43
N HIS A 266 -9.51 -10.77 -24.01
CA HIS A 266 -8.80 -9.75 -24.79
C HIS A 266 -7.34 -10.12 -25.04
N ARG A 267 -6.64 -10.67 -24.04
CA ARG A 267 -5.26 -11.17 -24.20
C ARG A 267 -5.15 -12.29 -25.23
N ARG A 268 -6.09 -13.25 -25.20
CA ARG A 268 -6.11 -14.37 -26.14
C ARG A 268 -6.41 -13.92 -27.56
N GLU A 269 -7.30 -12.95 -27.73
CA GLU A 269 -7.76 -12.47 -29.03
C GLU A 269 -6.89 -11.34 -29.60
N GLY A 270 -6.02 -10.75 -28.78
CA GLY A 270 -5.22 -9.58 -29.17
C GLY A 270 -6.07 -8.32 -29.40
N THR A 271 -7.21 -8.23 -28.73
CA THR A 271 -8.19 -7.14 -28.89
C THR A 271 -8.11 -6.13 -27.75
N LYS A 272 -8.74 -4.96 -27.93
CA LYS A 272 -8.90 -3.93 -26.90
C LYS A 272 -10.38 -3.79 -26.53
N PRO A 273 -10.70 -3.36 -25.30
CA PRO A 273 -12.07 -3.08 -24.91
C PRO A 273 -12.65 -1.90 -25.70
N GLU A 274 -13.96 -1.91 -25.90
CA GLU A 274 -14.66 -0.78 -26.52
C GLU A 274 -14.66 0.45 -25.60
N PRO A 275 -14.51 1.66 -26.16
CA PRO A 275 -14.60 2.88 -25.38
C PRO A 275 -16.03 3.06 -24.83
N LEU A 276 -16.14 3.74 -23.69
CA LEU A 276 -17.45 4.07 -23.14
C LEU A 276 -18.26 4.94 -24.12
N PRO A 277 -19.58 4.74 -24.23
CA PRO A 277 -20.42 5.53 -25.10
C PRO A 277 -20.36 7.03 -24.72
N SER A 278 -20.20 7.90 -25.71
CA SER A 278 -20.21 9.34 -25.51
C SER A 278 -21.57 9.77 -24.97
N ARG A 279 -21.60 10.48 -23.83
CA ARG A 279 -22.81 11.15 -23.36
C ARG A 279 -23.04 12.39 -24.22
N THR A 280 -23.78 12.23 -25.32
CA THR A 280 -24.32 13.38 -26.04
C THR A 280 -25.32 14.07 -25.11
N LEU A 281 -24.96 15.23 -24.57
CA LEU A 281 -25.92 16.11 -23.93
C LEU A 281 -26.85 16.64 -25.03
N SER A 282 -28.06 16.08 -25.12
CA SER A 282 -29.14 16.73 -25.84
C SER A 282 -29.43 18.03 -25.10
N ILE A 283 -28.93 19.13 -25.66
CA ILE A 283 -29.42 20.46 -25.30
C ILE A 283 -30.79 20.54 -25.97
N ASP A 284 -31.84 20.31 -25.19
CA ASP A 284 -33.19 20.68 -25.60
C ASP A 284 -33.19 22.23 -25.67
N ILE A 285 -33.19 22.75 -26.89
CA ILE A 285 -33.35 24.19 -27.21
C ILE A 285 -34.83 24.50 -27.32
#